data_AF-A0A7Y4YFX5-F1
#
_entry.id   AF-A0A7Y4YFX5-F1
#
_cell.length_a   1.000
_cell.length_b   1.000
_cell.length_c   1.000
_cell.angle_alpha   90.00
_cell.angle_beta   90.00
_cell.angle_gamma   90.00
#
_symmetry.space_group_name_H-M   'P 1'
#
loop_
_entity.id
_entity.type
_entity.pdbx_description
1 polymer ?
#
loop_
_entity_poly.entity_id
_entity_poly.type
_entity_poly.pdbx_seq_one_letter_code
_entity_poly.pdbx_strand_id
1 'polypeptide(L)'
;HITTPLNVSVLGCVVNGIGEGKEADIGIAGGEGKGILFKKGKLVRKVPIEELMDTLIQEVELMAKEKEAEGNGTVVVPSNEGWESMSSQSDEPTTLGKEIPVLPNR
;
A
#
# COMPACT_ATOMS: atom_id res chain seq x y z
N HIS A 1 20.62 6.02 -4.14
CA HIS A 1 19.71 4.97 -4.63
C HIS A 1 19.47 4.00 -3.49
N ILE A 2 18.22 3.61 -3.23
CA ILE A 2 17.84 2.69 -2.16
C ILE A 2 17.58 1.32 -2.80
N THR A 3 18.36 0.32 -2.42
CA THR A 3 18.29 -1.05 -2.96
C THR A 3 17.43 -1.98 -2.12
N THR A 4 17.15 -1.62 -0.87
CA THR A 4 16.30 -2.38 0.04
C THR A 4 14.83 -2.31 -0.37
N PRO A 5 14.11 -3.44 -0.46
CA PRO A 5 12.66 -3.42 -0.67
C PRO A 5 11.97 -2.85 0.59
N LEU A 6 11.38 -1.66 0.45
CA LEU A 6 10.63 -0.97 1.49
C LEU A 6 9.24 -0.60 0.97
N ASN A 7 8.21 -0.89 1.75
CA ASN A 7 6.85 -0.48 1.45
C ASN A 7 6.61 0.93 1.99
N VAL A 8 6.48 1.91 1.09
CA VAL A 8 6.27 3.32 1.44
C VAL A 8 4.86 3.76 1.03
N SER A 9 4.12 4.39 1.93
CA SER A 9 2.76 4.91 1.67
C SER A 9 2.69 6.43 1.78
N VAL A 10 2.03 7.07 0.81
CA VAL A 10 1.82 8.53 0.77
C VAL A 10 0.33 8.79 0.62
N LEU A 11 -0.27 9.43 1.62
CA LEU A 11 -1.72 9.57 1.74
C LEU A 11 -2.10 11.05 1.87
N GLY A 12 -3.17 11.46 1.19
CA GLY A 12 -3.62 12.85 1.16
C GLY A 12 -4.37 13.30 2.42
N CYS A 13 -4.84 12.35 3.26
CA CYS A 13 -5.65 12.66 4.45
C CYS A 13 -5.31 11.75 5.64
N VAL A 14 -5.20 12.37 6.84
CA VAL A 14 -4.82 11.73 8.11
C VAL A 14 -5.80 10.64 8.57
N VAL A 15 -7.11 10.85 8.39
CA VAL A 15 -8.16 10.04 9.03
C VAL A 15 -8.32 8.65 8.42
N ASN A 16 -8.24 8.54 7.09
CA ASN A 16 -8.31 7.24 6.41
C ASN A 16 -6.91 6.63 6.27
N GLY A 17 -5.86 7.46 6.31
CA GLY A 17 -4.53 7.03 5.91
C GLY A 17 -3.83 6.07 6.87
N ILE A 18 -3.97 6.23 8.20
CA ILE A 18 -3.26 5.35 9.14
C ILE A 18 -3.78 3.91 9.08
N GLY A 19 -5.08 3.73 8.83
CA GLY A 19 -5.71 2.42 8.71
C GLY A 19 -5.28 1.70 7.44
N GLU A 20 -5.32 2.41 6.30
CA GLU A 20 -4.91 1.90 4.99
C GLU A 20 -3.39 1.69 4.89
N GLY A 21 -2.59 2.52 5.58
CA GLY A 21 -1.14 2.44 5.62
C GLY A 21 -0.55 1.42 6.60
N LYS A 22 -1.36 0.53 7.19
CA LYS A 22 -0.88 -0.50 8.13
C LYS A 22 0.12 -1.48 7.51
N GLU A 23 -0.03 -1.78 6.24
CA GLU A 23 0.83 -2.69 5.50
C GLU A 23 2.17 -2.05 5.08
N ALA A 24 2.24 -0.72 5.12
CA ALA A 24 3.46 0.02 4.82
C ALA A 24 4.44 -0.04 6.00
N ASP A 25 5.73 -0.22 5.69
CA ASP A 25 6.80 -0.10 6.68
C ASP A 25 6.81 1.33 7.24
N ILE A 26 6.60 2.30 6.35
CA ILE A 26 6.60 3.72 6.66
C ILE A 26 5.65 4.47 5.73
N GLY A 27 5.03 5.54 6.24
CA GLY A 27 4.29 6.44 5.40
C GLY A 27 4.02 7.79 6.03
N ILE A 28 3.52 8.69 5.20
CA ILE A 28 3.05 10.01 5.60
C ILE A 28 1.59 10.19 5.22
N ALA A 29 0.85 10.91 6.05
CA ALA A 29 -0.47 11.40 5.69
C ALA A 29 -0.54 12.92 5.86
N GLY A 30 -0.93 13.60 4.78
CA GLY A 30 -1.17 15.04 4.76
C GLY A 30 -2.48 15.42 5.45
N GLY A 31 -2.55 16.65 5.94
CA GLY A 31 -3.73 17.25 6.54
C GLY A 31 -3.65 18.78 6.46
N GLU A 32 -4.61 19.47 7.07
CA GLU A 32 -4.65 20.94 7.05
C GLU A 32 -3.45 21.54 7.80
N GLY A 33 -2.46 22.00 7.04
CA GLY A 33 -1.25 22.69 7.53
C GLY A 33 -0.21 21.80 8.22
N LYS A 34 -0.52 20.53 8.50
CA LYS A 34 0.38 19.58 9.17
C LYS A 34 0.21 18.19 8.60
N GLY A 35 1.30 17.44 8.57
CA GLY A 35 1.29 16.02 8.25
C GLY A 35 1.61 15.14 9.45
N ILE A 36 1.38 13.85 9.28
CA ILE A 36 1.78 12.81 10.22
C ILE A 36 2.72 11.83 9.54
N LEU A 37 3.71 11.36 10.29
CA LEU A 37 4.53 10.21 9.95
C LEU A 37 4.00 9.01 10.73
N PHE A 38 3.78 7.90 10.04
CA PHE A 38 3.42 6.62 10.65
C PHE A 38 4.34 5.50 10.17
N LYS A 39 4.50 4.47 11.00
CA LYS A 39 5.27 3.26 10.68
C LYS A 39 4.46 2.03 11.08
N LYS A 40 4.28 1.06 10.17
CA LYS A 40 3.49 -0.16 10.41
C LYS A 40 2.13 0.14 11.05
N GLY A 41 1.45 1.18 10.55
CA GLY A 41 0.16 1.66 11.05
C GLY A 41 0.16 2.32 12.44
N LYS A 42 1.33 2.67 12.99
CA LYS A 42 1.44 3.41 14.26
C LYS A 42 1.92 4.84 14.00
N LEU A 43 1.26 5.81 14.63
CA LEU A 43 1.67 7.22 14.58
C LEU A 43 3.02 7.38 15.29
N VAL A 44 3.98 7.99 14.61
CA VAL A 44 5.33 8.26 15.16
C VAL A 44 5.44 9.72 15.59
N ARG A 45 5.20 10.65 14.66
CA ARG A 45 5.30 12.09 14.93
C ARG A 45 4.41 12.92 13.99
N LYS A 46 4.07 14.13 14.43
CA LYS A 46 3.45 15.18 13.62
C LYS A 46 4.55 16.11 13.12
N VAL A 47 4.47 16.52 11.86
CA VAL A 47 5.48 17.36 11.21
C VAL A 47 4.78 18.46 10.39
N PRO A 48 5.35 19.67 10.28
CA PRO A 48 4.86 20.68 9.35
C PRO A 48 4.83 20.15 7.92
N ILE A 49 3.89 20.62 7.09
CA ILE A 49 3.75 20.14 5.70
C ILE A 49 5.02 20.38 4.87
N GLU A 50 5.72 21.49 5.14
CA GLU A 50 6.95 21.90 4.48
C GLU A 50 8.09 20.91 4.73
N GLU A 51 8.16 20.34 5.94
CA GLU A 51 9.19 19.38 6.36
C GLU A 51 8.76 17.92 6.14
N LEU A 52 7.51 17.67 5.75
CA LEU A 52 6.93 16.33 5.72
C LEU A 52 7.64 15.42 4.71
N MET A 53 7.96 15.96 3.54
CA MET A 53 8.67 15.23 2.49
C MET A 53 10.11 14.92 2.89
N ASP A 54 10.83 15.92 3.40
CA ASP A 54 12.21 15.76 3.86
C ASP A 54 12.30 14.73 5.00
N THR A 55 11.34 14.78 5.92
CA THR A 55 11.23 13.83 7.02
C THR A 55 11.00 12.40 6.51
N LEU A 56 10.14 12.21 5.50
CA LEU A 56 9.93 10.89 4.90
C LEU A 56 11.22 10.35 4.28
N ILE A 57 11.93 11.16 3.49
CA ILE A 57 13.17 10.75 2.80
C ILE A 57 14.22 10.32 3.83
N GLN A 58 14.46 11.15 4.84
CA GLN A 58 15.43 10.85 5.91
C GLN A 58 15.10 9.52 6.62
N GLU A 59 13.83 9.30 6.90
CA GLU A 59 13.39 8.10 7.62
C GLU A 59 13.44 6.84 6.75
N VAL A 60 13.13 6.96 5.46
CA VAL A 60 13.25 5.86 4.48
C VAL A 60 14.73 5.48 4.30
N GLU A 61 15.63 6.46 4.19
CA GLU A 61 17.08 6.20 4.13
C GLU A 61 17.61 5.52 5.39
N LEU A 62 17.12 5.94 6.56
CA LEU A 62 17.49 5.35 7.84
C LEU A 62 17.00 3.90 7.93
N MET A 63 15.75 3.62 7.56
CA MET A 63 15.20 2.26 7.54
C MET A 63 15.90 1.36 6.51
N ALA A 64 16.30 1.91 5.36
CA ALA A 64 17.08 1.16 4.38
C ALA A 64 18.42 0.71 4.95
N LYS A 65 19.15 1.61 5.63
CA LYS A 65 20.43 1.30 6.29
C LYS A 65 20.27 0.26 7.40
N GLU A 66 19.21 0.35 8.20
CA GLU A 66 18.91 -0.63 9.26
C GLU A 66 18.64 -2.02 8.67
N LYS A 67 17.79 -2.11 7.63
CA LYS A 67 17.48 -3.39 6.97
C LYS A 67 18.68 -4.00 6.23
N GLU A 68 19.59 -3.19 5.70
CA GLU A 68 20.85 -3.68 5.12
C GLU A 68 21.78 -4.29 6.19
N ALA A 69 21.80 -3.72 7.40
CA ALA A 69 22.55 -4.28 8.52
C ALA A 69 21.93 -5.56 9.09
N GLU A 70 20.60 -5.70 9.03
CA GLU A 70 19.86 -6.90 9.47
C GLU A 70 19.77 -8.00 8.38
N GLY A 71 20.05 -7.65 7.12
CA GLY A 71 19.71 -8.40 5.92
C GLY A 71 20.66 -9.53 5.49
N ASN A 72 21.39 -10.18 6.40
CA ASN A 72 22.20 -11.36 6.04
C ASN A 72 21.44 -12.71 6.17
N GLY A 73 20.10 -12.70 6.06
CA GLY A 73 19.34 -13.94 6.16
C GLY A 73 17.87 -13.83 5.78
N THR A 74 17.55 -13.93 4.49
CA THR A 74 16.58 -14.89 3.93
C THR A 74 16.29 -14.52 2.47
N VAL A 75 16.74 -15.39 1.58
CA VAL A 75 16.26 -15.48 0.20
C VAL A 75 14.82 -15.96 0.24
N VAL A 76 13.89 -15.17 -0.28
CA VAL A 76 12.54 -15.63 -0.63
C VAL A 76 12.33 -15.40 -2.12
N VAL A 77 12.52 -16.49 -2.86
CA VAL A 77 11.85 -16.74 -4.15
C VAL A 77 10.40 -17.13 -3.87
N PRO A 78 9.45 -16.58 -4.63
CA PRO A 78 8.39 -17.40 -5.21
C PRO A 78 8.31 -17.13 -6.72
N SER A 79 8.49 -18.15 -7.56
CA SER A 79 7.47 -19.10 -8.02
C SER A 79 6.96 -18.69 -9.39
N ASN A 80 7.54 -19.33 -10.39
CA ASN A 80 7.12 -19.27 -11.77
C ASN A 80 5.85 -20.13 -11.86
N GLU A 81 4.66 -19.54 -11.89
CA GLU A 81 3.43 -20.25 -12.26
C GLU A 81 2.63 -19.42 -13.28
N GLY A 82 2.74 -19.83 -14.54
CA GLY A 82 1.60 -19.99 -15.45
C GLY A 82 0.91 -18.75 -16.00
N TRP A 83 1.53 -18.06 -16.97
CA TRP A 83 0.76 -17.45 -18.06
C TRP A 83 0.64 -18.45 -19.20
N GLU A 84 -0.25 -19.43 -19.04
CA GLU A 84 -0.72 -20.22 -20.18
C GLU A 84 -1.83 -19.46 -20.90
N SER A 85 -1.42 -18.94 -22.05
CA SER A 85 -2.27 -18.54 -23.15
C SER A 85 -3.06 -19.76 -23.67
N MET A 86 -4.20 -19.45 -24.32
CA MET A 86 -5.02 -20.31 -25.18
C MET A 86 -6.21 -21.05 -24.53
N SER A 87 -7.39 -20.45 -24.66
CA SER A 87 -8.56 -21.15 -25.21
C SER A 87 -9.36 -20.21 -26.11
N SER A 88 -8.97 -20.20 -27.38
CA SER A 88 -9.88 -19.84 -28.47
C SER A 88 -10.86 -20.99 -28.67
N GLN A 89 -12.15 -20.77 -28.44
CA GLN A 89 -13.22 -21.14 -29.38
C GLN A 89 -14.58 -20.60 -28.92
N SER A 90 -15.23 -20.01 -29.91
CA SER A 90 -16.60 -19.51 -30.00
C SER A 90 -17.65 -20.50 -29.50
N ASP A 91 -18.70 -19.98 -28.87
CA ASP A 91 -20.11 -20.14 -29.30
C ASP A 91 -21.03 -19.31 -28.37
N GLU A 92 -21.54 -18.19 -28.88
CA GLU A 92 -22.83 -17.60 -28.45
C GLU A 92 -23.98 -18.30 -29.23
N PRO A 93 -25.31 -18.15 -28.96
CA PRO A 93 -26.02 -17.25 -28.02
C PRO A 93 -27.17 -17.95 -27.22
N THR A 94 -27.84 -17.25 -26.29
CA THR A 94 -29.34 -17.21 -26.12
C THR A 94 -29.81 -16.79 -24.71
N THR A 95 -30.44 -15.61 -24.70
CA THR A 95 -31.60 -15.14 -23.93
C THR A 95 -31.72 -15.33 -22.41
N LEU A 96 -32.10 -14.19 -21.81
CA LEU A 96 -33.25 -14.01 -20.89
C LEU A 96 -32.85 -13.59 -19.48
N GLY A 97 -33.04 -12.30 -19.21
CA GLY A 97 -32.89 -11.70 -17.90
C GLY A 97 -33.91 -12.21 -16.89
N LYS A 98 -33.54 -12.09 -15.61
CA LYS A 98 -34.43 -12.10 -14.44
C LYS A 98 -33.74 -11.37 -13.29
N GLU A 99 -34.09 -10.10 -13.17
CA GLU A 99 -34.55 -9.38 -11.97
C GLU A 99 -33.87 -9.67 -10.62
N ILE A 100 -33.32 -8.59 -10.02
CA ILE A 100 -32.77 -8.52 -8.67
C ILE A 100 -33.95 -8.41 -7.68
N PRO A 101 -34.06 -9.28 -6.66
CA PRO A 101 -35.11 -9.17 -5.65
C PRO A 101 -34.82 -8.03 -4.67
N VAL A 102 -35.69 -7.02 -4.65
CA VAL A 102 -35.71 -5.95 -3.63
C VAL A 102 -36.37 -6.44 -2.35
N LEU A 103 -35.71 -6.23 -1.21
CA LEU A 103 -36.21 -6.54 0.13
C LEU A 103 -37.22 -5.48 0.59
N PRO A 104 -38.34 -5.85 1.24
CA PRO A 104 -39.32 -4.88 1.75
C PRO A 104 -38.82 -4.19 3.03
N ASN A 105 -38.87 -2.86 3.05
CA ASN A 105 -38.76 -2.06 4.27
C ASN A 105 -40.11 -2.03 5.00
N ARG A 106 -40.06 -2.16 6.33
CA ARG A 106 -41.16 -1.93 7.27
C ARG A 106 -41.38 -0.44 7.50
#